data_AF-A0A955XIL9-F1
#
_entry.id   AF-A0A955XIL9-F1
#
_cell.length_a   1.000
_cell.length_b   1.000
_cell.length_c   1.000
_cell.angle_alpha   90.00
_cell.angle_beta   90.00
_cell.angle_gamma   90.00
#
_symmetry.space_group_name_H-M   'P 1'
#
loop_
_entity.id
_entity.type
_entity.pdbx_description
1 polymer ?
#
loop_
_entity_poly.entity_id
_entity_poly.type
_entity_poly.pdbx_seq_one_letter_code
_entity_poly.pdbx_strand_id
1 'polypeptide(L)'
;MRLDAVPDGPGSAALTDELEAVAHRVGRFIKRLEVDADDVELWLNRRGTWAWRVDGRDLEARMAPRRDTVAFRVYRDGRVGVAQANVLDESAWQKAVQAALGALVPDGRPLPPAPAARRPGPMTFDPELADQLAPARALYRVASALVDNTWHEAERIPGLARASGEVRYVVDRYVVASTAGVVASLHAHLRGHIELNGVYGDLMHQTHAPESYLPLALLGARTWRTMPRAHVTPADLGFTDALPVVLHPRVLEQLVRRVGPAVFDAAGRPGDQPPLTDGAEIAAPGVTLVDDPGLDGLSTSRPFDDEGVPTRRTPLLV
;
A
#
# COMPACT_ATOMS: atom_id res chain seq x y z
N MET A 1 -11.31 25.40 9.10
CA MET A 1 -9.92 25.27 9.60
C MET A 1 -9.02 26.22 8.81
N ARG A 2 -8.07 26.92 9.43
CA ARG A 2 -7.15 27.80 8.67
C ARG A 2 -6.06 26.96 8.00
N LEU A 3 -5.88 27.12 6.68
CA LEU A 3 -4.88 26.41 5.89
C LEU A 3 -3.46 26.59 6.43
N ASP A 4 -3.18 27.75 7.03
CA ASP A 4 -1.86 28.10 7.55
C ASP A 4 -1.44 27.27 8.79
N ALA A 5 -2.36 26.48 9.36
CA ALA A 5 -2.05 25.55 10.46
C ALA A 5 -1.63 24.16 9.98
N VAL A 6 -1.69 23.89 8.66
CA VAL A 6 -1.28 22.60 8.09
C VAL A 6 0.21 22.66 7.75
N PRO A 7 1.05 21.80 8.34
CA PRO A 7 2.48 21.80 8.05
C PRO A 7 2.75 21.31 6.63
N ASP A 8 3.80 21.84 6.02
CA ASP A 8 4.33 21.29 4.77
C ASP A 8 4.80 19.85 4.99
N GLY A 9 4.65 19.04 3.94
CA GLY A 9 5.31 17.76 3.81
C GLY A 9 6.80 17.90 3.50
N PRO A 10 7.59 16.83 3.71
CA PRO A 10 8.98 16.80 3.30
C PRO A 10 9.10 16.73 1.77
N GLY A 11 10.02 17.51 1.21
CA GLY A 11 10.47 17.35 -0.18
C GLY A 11 11.33 16.11 -0.38
N SER A 12 11.60 15.79 -1.64
CA SER A 12 12.28 14.57 -2.08
C SER A 12 13.68 14.37 -1.47
N ALA A 13 14.46 15.44 -1.36
CA ALA A 13 15.79 15.41 -0.73
C ALA A 13 15.71 14.99 0.74
N ALA A 14 14.84 15.64 1.52
CA ALA A 14 14.66 15.33 2.95
C ALA A 14 14.15 13.90 3.17
N LEU A 15 13.31 13.37 2.26
CA LEU A 15 12.85 11.99 2.30
C LEU A 15 14.00 10.99 2.09
N THR A 16 14.87 11.26 1.12
CA THR A 16 16.02 10.43 0.79
C THR A 16 17.06 10.45 1.90
N ASP A 17 17.46 11.64 2.36
CA ASP A 17 18.42 11.82 3.46
C ASP A 17 17.95 11.08 4.74
N GLU A 18 16.65 11.18 5.05
CA GLU A 18 16.07 10.48 6.19
C GLU A 18 16.13 8.96 6.02
N LEU A 19 15.83 8.42 4.82
CA LEU A 19 15.89 6.99 4.57
C LEU A 19 17.32 6.46 4.74
N GLU A 20 18.31 7.15 4.18
CA GLU A 20 19.72 6.79 4.31
C GLU A 20 20.18 6.83 5.77
N ALA A 21 19.83 7.88 6.51
CA ALA A 21 20.15 8.00 7.92
C ALA A 21 19.52 6.86 8.76
N VAL A 22 18.26 6.51 8.48
CA VAL A 22 17.58 5.39 9.15
C VAL A 22 18.22 4.05 8.79
N ALA A 23 18.50 3.79 7.51
CA ALA A 23 19.12 2.55 7.06
C ALA A 23 20.52 2.37 7.68
N HIS A 24 21.33 3.43 7.72
CA HIS A 24 22.64 3.40 8.35
C HIS A 24 22.54 3.13 9.86
N ARG A 25 21.58 3.78 10.54
CA ARG A 25 21.33 3.56 11.97
C ARG A 25 20.91 2.11 12.25
N VAL A 26 19.99 1.56 11.47
CA VAL A 26 19.54 0.17 11.55
C VAL A 26 20.70 -0.80 11.34
N GLY A 27 21.51 -0.60 10.30
CA GLY A 27 22.66 -1.47 10.02
C GLY A 27 23.67 -1.50 11.17
N ARG A 28 23.99 -0.35 11.77
CA ARG A 28 24.86 -0.29 12.96
C ARG A 28 24.23 -0.99 14.16
N PHE A 29 22.91 -0.83 14.36
CA PHE A 29 22.20 -1.47 15.46
C PHE A 29 22.25 -2.99 15.34
N ILE A 30 21.88 -3.55 14.18
CA ILE A 30 21.86 -5.00 13.92
C ILE A 30 23.25 -5.61 14.02
N LYS A 31 24.28 -4.94 13.49
CA LYS A 31 25.66 -5.44 13.57
C LYS A 31 26.14 -5.64 15.02
N ARG A 32 25.65 -4.84 15.98
CA ARG A 32 26.00 -5.01 17.41
C ARG A 32 25.32 -6.21 18.06
N LEU A 33 24.29 -6.79 17.45
CA LEU A 33 23.52 -7.91 18.01
C LEU A 33 24.07 -9.28 17.60
N GLU A 34 25.04 -9.35 16.68
CA GLU A 34 25.69 -10.59 16.24
C GLU A 34 26.35 -11.38 17.38
N VAL A 35 26.59 -10.74 18.53
CA VAL A 35 27.21 -11.38 19.70
C VAL A 35 26.18 -12.17 20.53
N ASP A 36 24.89 -11.86 20.39
CA ASP A 36 23.82 -12.34 21.26
C ASP A 36 22.85 -13.32 20.57
N ALA A 37 22.91 -13.42 19.23
CA ALA A 37 22.00 -14.17 18.38
C ALA A 37 22.71 -14.71 17.13
N ASP A 38 22.20 -15.80 16.56
CA ASP A 38 22.69 -16.36 15.29
C ASP A 38 22.32 -15.44 14.11
N ASP A 39 21.13 -14.83 14.18
CA ASP A 39 20.69 -13.76 13.28
C ASP A 39 19.61 -12.89 13.95
N VAL A 40 19.44 -11.68 13.44
CA VAL A 40 18.37 -10.76 13.82
C VAL A 40 17.83 -10.12 12.54
N GLU A 41 16.60 -10.45 12.19
CA GLU A 41 15.84 -9.77 11.14
C GLU A 41 15.08 -8.58 11.75
N LEU A 42 15.23 -7.42 11.13
CA LEU A 42 14.48 -6.21 11.43
C LEU A 42 13.72 -5.77 10.20
N TRP A 43 12.42 -5.54 10.39
CA TRP A 43 11.57 -4.85 9.44
C TRP A 43 11.14 -3.52 10.04
N LEU A 44 11.32 -2.44 9.27
CA LEU A 44 10.94 -1.10 9.68
C LEU A 44 10.12 -0.44 8.58
N ASN A 45 8.97 0.09 8.97
CA ASN A 45 8.19 1.01 8.17
C ASN A 45 8.03 2.34 8.94
N ARG A 46 8.43 3.43 8.28
CA ARG A 46 8.05 4.79 8.69
C ARG A 46 7.10 5.36 7.64
N ARG A 47 5.86 5.61 8.04
CA ARG A 47 4.80 6.18 7.20
C ARG A 47 4.50 7.63 7.56
N GLY A 48 4.54 8.51 6.56
CA GLY A 48 3.93 9.83 6.62
C GLY A 48 2.64 9.87 5.81
N THR A 49 1.62 10.57 6.30
CA THR A 49 0.34 10.73 5.60
C THR A 49 -0.17 12.16 5.70
N TRP A 50 -0.43 12.75 4.55
CA TRP A 50 -1.10 14.04 4.39
C TRP A 50 -2.37 13.81 3.61
N ALA A 51 -3.52 14.19 4.16
CA ALA A 51 -4.80 13.95 3.52
C ALA A 51 -5.82 15.05 3.77
N TRP A 52 -6.75 15.18 2.84
CA TRP A 52 -7.95 15.99 2.96
C TRP A 52 -9.15 15.09 2.78
N ARG A 53 -9.92 14.90 3.86
CA ARG A 53 -11.17 14.16 3.85
C ARG A 53 -12.27 15.06 3.31
N VAL A 54 -13.08 14.52 2.40
CA VAL A 54 -14.27 15.15 1.85
C VAL A 54 -15.49 14.67 2.62
N ASP A 55 -16.33 15.60 3.08
CA ASP A 55 -17.68 15.31 3.57
C ASP A 55 -18.63 16.41 3.09
N GLY A 56 -19.49 16.08 2.14
CA GLY A 56 -20.29 17.05 1.42
C GLY A 56 -19.43 18.02 0.61
N ARG A 57 -19.55 19.31 0.93
CA ARG A 57 -18.73 20.40 0.38
C ARG A 57 -17.53 20.74 1.26
N ASP A 58 -17.44 20.12 2.44
CA ASP A 58 -16.42 20.44 3.42
C ASP A 58 -15.16 19.60 3.23
N LEU A 59 -14.03 20.21 3.59
CA LEU A 59 -12.72 19.58 3.61
C LEU A 59 -12.14 19.61 5.03
N GLU A 60 -11.77 18.44 5.52
CA GLU A 60 -11.10 18.26 6.81
C GLU A 60 -9.68 17.74 6.60
N ALA A 61 -8.66 18.44 7.11
CA ALA A 61 -7.30 17.93 7.05
C ALA A 61 -7.12 16.74 8.00
N ARG A 62 -6.45 15.70 7.51
CA ARG A 62 -6.00 14.54 8.25
C ARG A 62 -4.49 14.42 8.07
N MET A 63 -3.77 14.91 9.05
CA MET A 63 -2.30 14.86 9.06
C MET A 63 -1.87 13.84 10.10
N ALA A 64 -1.23 12.76 9.64
CA ALA A 64 -0.54 11.82 10.49
C ALA A 64 0.93 11.85 10.05
N PRO A 65 1.70 12.85 10.52
CA PRO A 65 2.98 13.16 9.92
C PRO A 65 3.95 11.98 10.01
N ARG A 66 3.87 11.15 11.07
CA ARG A 66 4.74 9.99 11.28
C ARG A 66 4.06 8.88 12.07
N ARG A 67 4.12 7.66 11.55
CA ARG A 67 3.89 6.40 12.27
C ARG A 67 5.08 5.49 12.02
N ASP A 68 5.74 5.10 13.11
CA ASP A 68 6.89 4.20 13.07
C ASP A 68 6.44 2.81 13.52
N THR A 69 6.82 1.79 12.77
CA THR A 69 6.66 0.38 13.15
C THR A 69 7.99 -0.31 12.92
N VAL A 70 8.52 -0.95 13.96
CA VAL A 70 9.75 -1.73 13.92
C VAL A 70 9.42 -3.11 14.48
N ALA A 71 9.66 -4.15 13.69
CA ALA A 71 9.48 -5.53 14.08
C ALA A 71 10.83 -6.24 14.07
N PHE A 72 11.02 -7.13 15.04
CA PHE A 72 12.22 -7.93 15.21
C PHE A 72 11.85 -9.39 15.18
N ARG A 73 12.67 -10.18 14.51
CA ARG A 73 12.69 -11.63 14.60
C ARG A 73 14.12 -12.04 14.92
N VAL A 74 14.31 -12.70 16.06
CA VAL A 74 15.62 -13.04 16.60
C VAL A 74 15.78 -14.55 16.57
N TYR A 75 16.89 -15.02 16.00
CA TYR A 75 17.19 -16.44 15.86
C TYR A 75 18.34 -16.83 16.78
N ARG A 76 18.18 -17.93 17.50
CA ARG A 76 19.22 -18.50 18.36
C ARG A 76 19.00 -19.98 18.60
N ASP A 77 20.01 -20.80 18.32
CA ASP A 77 20.04 -22.24 18.56
C ASP A 77 18.83 -22.97 17.94
N GLY A 78 18.45 -22.60 16.70
CA GLY A 78 17.27 -23.16 16.01
C GLY A 78 15.92 -22.75 16.61
N ARG A 79 15.89 -21.66 17.38
CA ARG A 79 14.68 -21.07 17.94
C ARG A 79 14.50 -19.66 17.43
N VAL A 80 13.24 -19.21 17.40
CA VAL A 80 12.86 -17.86 16.97
C VAL A 80 12.09 -17.14 18.06
N GLY A 81 12.36 -15.85 18.22
CA GLY A 81 11.62 -14.95 19.09
C GLY A 81 11.18 -13.72 18.29
N VAL A 82 10.01 -13.17 18.60
CA VAL A 82 9.47 -11.99 17.89
C VAL A 82 9.14 -10.89 18.88
N ALA A 83 9.39 -9.65 18.49
CA ALA A 83 9.00 -8.47 19.25
C ALA A 83 8.76 -7.27 18.33
N GLN A 84 8.10 -6.24 18.85
CA GLN A 84 7.80 -5.01 18.12
C GLN A 84 8.07 -3.78 18.97
N ALA A 85 8.42 -2.68 18.30
CA ALA A 85 8.53 -1.35 18.86
C ALA A 85 7.88 -0.33 17.89
N ASN A 86 7.21 0.68 18.44
CA ASN A 86 6.50 1.70 17.65
C ASN A 86 7.19 3.07 17.69
N VAL A 87 8.51 3.06 17.92
CA VAL A 87 9.33 4.28 18.03
C VAL A 87 10.70 4.04 17.38
N LEU A 88 11.26 5.08 16.77
CA LEU A 88 12.61 5.05 16.20
C LEU A 88 13.68 5.35 17.27
N ASP A 89 13.76 4.50 18.28
CA ASP A 89 14.69 4.64 19.41
C ASP A 89 15.44 3.33 19.69
N GLU A 90 16.77 3.39 19.69
CA GLU A 90 17.63 2.22 19.87
C GLU A 90 17.49 1.59 21.26
N SER A 91 17.15 2.36 22.30
CA SER A 91 16.94 1.80 23.63
C SER A 91 15.64 0.97 23.68
N ALA A 92 14.60 1.43 22.98
CA ALA A 92 13.36 0.68 22.80
C ALA A 92 13.59 -0.58 21.94
N TRP A 93 14.39 -0.47 20.87
CA TRP A 93 14.77 -1.60 20.02
C TRP A 93 15.55 -2.65 20.81
N GLN A 94 16.52 -2.24 21.63
CA GLN A 94 17.26 -3.16 22.49
C GLN A 94 16.33 -3.91 23.43
N LYS A 95 15.39 -3.22 24.07
CA LYS A 95 14.39 -3.86 24.96
C LYS A 95 13.52 -4.87 24.19
N ALA A 96 13.10 -4.54 22.97
CA ALA A 96 12.32 -5.45 22.13
C ALA A 96 13.12 -6.71 21.76
N VAL A 97 14.38 -6.56 21.35
CA VAL A 97 15.28 -7.69 21.05
C VAL A 97 15.49 -8.58 22.28
N GLN A 98 15.72 -7.99 23.46
CA GLN A 98 15.86 -8.76 24.70
C GLN A 98 14.57 -9.50 25.07
N ALA A 99 13.40 -8.89 24.84
CA ALA A 99 12.12 -9.56 25.02
C ALA A 99 11.95 -10.75 24.05
N ALA A 100 12.35 -10.59 22.77
CA ALA A 100 12.35 -11.68 21.79
C ALA A 100 13.28 -12.83 22.19
N LEU A 101 14.49 -12.54 22.65
CA LEU A 101 15.45 -13.53 23.17
C LEU A 101 14.90 -14.28 24.40
N GLY A 102 14.15 -13.60 25.27
CA GLY A 102 13.48 -14.23 26.41
C GLY A 102 12.30 -15.12 26.04
N ALA A 103 11.75 -14.99 24.82
CA ALA A 103 10.53 -15.64 24.36
C ALA A 103 10.76 -16.60 23.18
N LEU A 104 11.98 -17.12 23.04
CA LEU A 104 12.35 -18.05 21.95
C LEU A 104 11.46 -19.31 21.94
N VAL A 105 10.99 -19.71 20.77
CA VAL A 105 10.27 -20.97 20.52
C VAL A 105 10.97 -21.76 19.41
N PRO A 106 10.92 -23.11 19.42
CA PRO A 106 11.50 -23.90 18.35
C PRO A 106 10.98 -23.47 16.97
N ASP A 107 11.88 -23.35 15.99
CA ASP A 107 11.56 -23.06 14.60
C ASP A 107 12.38 -23.97 13.68
N GLY A 108 11.69 -24.69 12.79
CA GLY A 108 12.34 -25.60 11.84
C GLY A 108 12.74 -24.92 10.53
N ARG A 109 12.40 -23.64 10.36
CA ARG A 109 12.71 -22.89 9.14
C ARG A 109 14.19 -22.48 9.09
N PRO A 110 14.78 -22.36 7.89
CA PRO A 110 16.13 -21.83 7.75
C PRO A 110 16.19 -20.36 8.19
N LEU A 111 17.40 -19.89 8.49
CA LEU A 111 17.66 -18.46 8.66
C LEU A 111 17.24 -17.70 7.38
N PRO A 112 16.76 -16.46 7.53
CA PRO A 112 16.36 -15.65 6.39
C PRO A 112 17.57 -15.38 5.48
N PRO A 113 17.36 -15.25 4.17
CA PRO A 113 18.44 -14.90 3.26
C PRO A 113 18.96 -13.49 3.54
N ALA A 114 20.18 -13.19 3.07
CA ALA A 114 20.70 -11.83 3.12
C ALA A 114 19.77 -10.87 2.35
N PRO A 115 19.34 -9.75 2.97
CA PRO A 115 18.45 -8.82 2.30
C PRO A 115 19.08 -8.28 1.02
N ALA A 116 18.32 -8.32 -0.07
CA ALA A 116 18.73 -7.84 -1.39
C ALA A 116 17.54 -7.24 -2.15
N ALA A 117 17.82 -6.19 -2.92
CA ALA A 117 16.83 -5.57 -3.78
C ALA A 117 16.91 -6.13 -5.21
N ARG A 118 15.76 -6.30 -5.87
CA ARG A 118 15.66 -6.53 -7.32
C ARG A 118 16.40 -5.42 -8.08
N ARG A 119 17.12 -5.79 -9.15
CA ARG A 119 17.82 -4.85 -10.05
C ARG A 119 17.55 -5.18 -11.53
N PRO A 120 17.11 -4.21 -12.34
CA PRO A 120 16.57 -2.90 -11.93
C PRO A 120 15.32 -3.09 -11.07
N GLY A 121 15.18 -2.25 -10.04
CA GLY A 121 13.99 -2.22 -9.18
C GLY A 121 12.87 -1.41 -9.83
N PRO A 122 11.59 -1.62 -9.44
CA PRO A 122 10.49 -0.80 -9.91
C PRO A 122 10.63 0.64 -9.41
N MET A 123 10.16 1.59 -10.21
CA MET A 123 10.01 2.99 -9.81
C MET A 123 8.81 3.12 -8.85
N THR A 124 9.09 3.10 -7.55
CA THR A 124 8.10 3.24 -6.47
C THR A 124 8.08 4.64 -5.85
N PHE A 125 9.03 5.49 -6.22
CA PHE A 125 9.16 6.85 -5.72
C PHE A 125 9.49 7.80 -6.88
N ASP A 126 8.69 8.85 -6.99
CA ASP A 126 8.93 9.95 -7.92
C ASP A 126 9.29 11.22 -7.12
N PRO A 127 10.55 11.69 -7.22
CA PRO A 127 10.99 12.91 -6.56
C PRO A 127 10.16 14.13 -6.94
N GLU A 128 9.74 14.24 -8.20
CA GLU A 128 8.97 15.38 -8.67
C GLU A 128 7.58 15.40 -8.02
N LEU A 129 6.92 14.24 -7.89
CA LEU A 129 5.63 14.14 -7.20
C LEU A 129 5.76 14.61 -5.75
N ALA A 130 6.83 14.17 -5.07
CA ALA A 130 7.09 14.55 -3.69
C ALA A 130 7.30 16.06 -3.54
N ASP A 131 8.08 16.68 -4.42
CA ASP A 131 8.35 18.12 -4.38
C ASP A 131 7.13 18.96 -4.75
N GLN A 132 6.33 18.51 -5.73
CA GLN A 132 5.07 19.17 -6.09
C GLN A 132 4.05 19.16 -4.95
N LEU A 133 4.00 18.08 -4.16
CA LEU A 133 3.04 17.90 -3.06
C LEU A 133 3.57 18.30 -1.68
N ALA A 134 4.86 18.61 -1.54
CA ALA A 134 5.45 19.05 -0.28
C ALA A 134 4.73 20.28 0.32
N PRO A 135 4.39 21.35 -0.45
CA PRO A 135 3.64 22.46 0.11
C PRO A 135 2.23 22.04 0.55
N ALA A 136 1.81 22.34 1.77
CA ALA A 136 0.49 21.95 2.31
C ALA A 136 -0.68 22.39 1.42
N ARG A 137 -0.54 23.55 0.77
CA ARG A 137 -1.53 24.12 -0.16
C ARG A 137 -1.65 23.35 -1.47
N ALA A 138 -0.64 22.59 -1.89
CA ALA A 138 -0.69 21.83 -3.14
C ALA A 138 -1.75 20.72 -3.06
N LEU A 139 -1.68 19.87 -2.03
CA LEU A 139 -2.66 18.79 -1.84
C LEU A 139 -4.08 19.34 -1.59
N TYR A 140 -4.20 20.45 -0.86
CA TYR A 140 -5.49 21.12 -0.66
C TYR A 140 -6.13 21.57 -1.99
N ARG A 141 -5.35 22.16 -2.90
CA ARG A 141 -5.87 22.59 -4.21
C ARG A 141 -6.46 21.43 -5.00
N VAL A 142 -5.80 20.27 -4.96
CA VAL A 142 -6.29 19.05 -5.60
C VAL A 142 -7.60 18.58 -4.96
N ALA A 143 -7.66 18.55 -3.62
CA ALA A 143 -8.87 18.16 -2.89
C ALA A 143 -10.04 19.13 -3.11
N SER A 144 -9.79 20.45 -3.06
CA SER A 144 -10.79 21.49 -3.34
C SER A 144 -11.34 21.35 -4.74
N ALA A 145 -10.46 21.21 -5.75
CA ALA A 145 -10.89 21.04 -7.12
C ALA A 145 -11.72 19.76 -7.32
N LEU A 146 -11.39 18.66 -6.63
CA LEU A 146 -12.21 17.45 -6.62
C LEU A 146 -13.63 17.75 -6.11
N VAL A 147 -13.77 18.45 -4.99
CA VAL A 147 -15.07 18.81 -4.41
C VAL A 147 -15.83 19.74 -5.34
N ASP A 148 -15.20 20.84 -5.77
CA ASP A 148 -15.83 21.89 -6.59
C ASP A 148 -16.37 21.31 -7.90
N ASN A 149 -15.56 20.51 -8.62
CA ASN A 149 -16.00 19.87 -9.86
C ASN A 149 -17.13 18.87 -9.64
N THR A 150 -17.11 18.12 -8.53
CA THR A 150 -18.17 17.16 -8.21
C THR A 150 -19.51 17.86 -8.03
N TRP A 151 -19.53 18.94 -7.25
CA TRP A 151 -20.76 19.69 -7.00
C TRP A 151 -21.21 20.51 -8.19
N HIS A 152 -20.28 21.03 -9.00
CA HIS A 152 -20.63 21.67 -10.26
C HIS A 152 -21.33 20.69 -11.23
N GLU A 153 -20.88 19.43 -11.32
CA GLU A 153 -21.57 18.43 -12.14
C GLU A 153 -22.95 18.08 -11.55
N ALA A 154 -23.09 18.05 -10.23
CA ALA A 154 -24.36 17.80 -9.56
C ALA A 154 -25.41 18.90 -9.78
N GLU A 155 -24.99 20.15 -10.01
CA GLU A 155 -25.89 21.23 -10.42
C GLU A 155 -26.46 20.98 -11.82
N ARG A 156 -25.71 20.30 -12.69
CA ARG A 156 -26.14 19.94 -14.05
C ARG A 156 -26.97 18.66 -14.08
N ILE A 157 -26.68 17.71 -13.19
CA ILE A 157 -27.36 16.42 -13.12
C ILE A 157 -27.91 16.21 -11.71
N PRO A 158 -29.23 16.35 -11.49
CA PRO A 158 -29.81 16.34 -10.15
C PRO A 158 -29.74 14.96 -9.49
N GLY A 159 -29.81 14.94 -8.16
CA GLY A 159 -29.92 13.73 -7.34
C GLY A 159 -28.71 13.44 -6.45
N LEU A 160 -27.65 14.24 -6.50
CA LEU A 160 -26.53 14.10 -5.57
C LEU A 160 -26.93 14.68 -4.22
N ALA A 161 -27.07 13.84 -3.21
CA ALA A 161 -27.36 14.23 -1.84
C ALA A 161 -26.09 14.27 -0.98
N ARG A 162 -25.13 13.38 -1.25
CA ARG A 162 -23.90 13.25 -0.47
C ARG A 162 -22.70 12.91 -1.34
N ALA A 163 -21.58 13.58 -1.07
CA ALA A 163 -20.26 13.20 -1.55
C ALA A 163 -19.36 13.00 -0.33
N SER A 164 -18.61 11.91 -0.28
CA SER A 164 -17.62 11.67 0.78
C SER A 164 -16.39 11.00 0.21
N GLY A 165 -15.21 11.27 0.74
CA GLY A 165 -13.99 10.81 0.09
C GLY A 165 -12.73 11.31 0.76
N GLU A 166 -11.63 11.20 0.03
CA GLU A 166 -10.33 11.64 0.48
C GLU A 166 -9.37 11.86 -0.69
N VAL A 167 -8.55 12.89 -0.60
CA VAL A 167 -7.30 13.01 -1.37
C VAL A 167 -6.15 12.86 -0.40
N ARG A 168 -5.29 11.85 -0.60
CA ARG A 168 -4.25 11.42 0.34
C ARG A 168 -2.92 11.24 -0.38
N TYR A 169 -1.87 11.85 0.15
CA TYR A 169 -0.49 11.57 -0.19
C TYR A 169 0.16 10.74 0.93
N VAL A 170 0.74 9.60 0.57
CA VAL A 170 1.41 8.67 1.50
C VAL A 170 2.85 8.53 1.08
N VAL A 171 3.76 8.57 2.07
CA VAL A 171 5.17 8.23 1.88
C VAL A 171 5.56 7.17 2.89
N ASP A 172 5.99 6.01 2.39
CA ASP A 172 6.53 4.91 3.17
C ASP A 172 8.05 4.82 2.97
N ARG A 173 8.77 4.71 4.08
CA ARG A 173 10.19 4.36 4.14
C ARG A 173 10.29 2.96 4.71
N TYR A 174 10.72 2.02 3.88
CA TYR A 174 10.94 0.64 4.28
C TYR A 174 12.43 0.40 4.47
N VAL A 175 12.79 -0.24 5.57
CA VAL A 175 14.13 -0.79 5.79
C VAL A 175 13.96 -2.24 6.26
N VAL A 176 14.62 -3.16 5.57
CA VAL A 176 14.76 -4.55 6.01
C VAL A 176 16.25 -4.81 6.23
N ALA A 177 16.58 -5.39 7.37
CA ALA A 177 17.95 -5.67 7.76
C ALA A 177 18.05 -7.05 8.39
N SER A 178 19.17 -7.71 8.15
CA SER A 178 19.64 -8.84 8.94
C SER A 178 21.10 -8.65 9.29
N THR A 179 21.69 -9.58 10.05
CA THR A 179 23.14 -9.56 10.30
C THR A 179 23.97 -9.64 9.00
N ALA A 180 23.38 -10.19 7.93
CA ALA A 180 24.01 -10.33 6.63
C ALA A 180 23.93 -9.08 5.74
N GLY A 181 23.05 -8.11 6.02
CA GLY A 181 22.91 -6.93 5.16
C GLY A 181 21.70 -6.04 5.47
N VAL A 182 21.61 -4.93 4.73
CA VAL A 182 20.51 -3.97 4.85
C VAL A 182 20.04 -3.57 3.46
N VAL A 183 18.72 -3.55 3.27
CA VAL A 183 18.07 -2.95 2.10
C VAL A 183 17.04 -1.94 2.54
N ALA A 184 16.85 -0.92 1.70
CA ALA A 184 15.93 0.16 1.97
C ALA A 184 15.20 0.54 0.67
N SER A 185 13.96 0.99 0.79
CA SER A 185 13.19 1.52 -0.33
C SER A 185 12.27 2.64 0.12
N LEU A 186 12.12 3.63 -0.75
CA LEU A 186 11.16 4.69 -0.62
C LEU A 186 9.96 4.40 -1.53
N HIS A 187 8.76 4.63 -1.02
CA HIS A 187 7.54 4.53 -1.81
C HIS A 187 6.65 5.72 -1.52
N ALA A 188 6.22 6.43 -2.56
CA ALA A 188 5.27 7.53 -2.45
C ALA A 188 4.12 7.35 -3.44
N HIS A 189 2.91 7.67 -3.00
CA HIS A 189 1.75 7.70 -3.89
C HIS A 189 0.70 8.72 -3.45
N LEU A 190 0.06 9.33 -4.44
CA LEU A 190 -1.17 10.09 -4.33
C LEU A 190 -2.37 9.19 -4.63
N ARG A 191 -3.38 9.28 -3.77
CA ARG A 191 -4.65 8.56 -3.92
C ARG A 191 -5.80 9.55 -3.82
N GLY A 192 -6.71 9.51 -4.78
CA GLY A 192 -8.01 10.18 -4.71
C GLY A 192 -9.11 9.12 -4.65
N HIS A 193 -10.02 9.24 -3.69
CA HIS A 193 -11.21 8.41 -3.60
C HIS A 193 -12.42 9.29 -3.33
N ILE A 194 -13.53 8.99 -3.99
CA ILE A 194 -14.81 9.64 -3.72
C ILE A 194 -15.94 8.64 -3.87
N GLU A 195 -16.90 8.74 -2.98
CA GLU A 195 -18.14 7.98 -2.92
C GLU A 195 -19.31 8.96 -2.95
N LEU A 196 -20.30 8.66 -3.79
CA LEU A 196 -21.47 9.48 -4.05
C LEU A 196 -22.72 8.72 -3.59
N ASN A 197 -23.54 9.38 -2.78
CA ASN A 197 -24.77 8.85 -2.17
C ASN A 197 -24.59 7.53 -1.39
N GLY A 198 -23.38 7.18 -0.97
CA GLY A 198 -23.11 5.94 -0.23
C GLY A 198 -23.11 4.67 -1.08
N VAL A 199 -23.17 4.80 -2.41
CA VAL A 199 -23.37 3.65 -3.33
C VAL A 199 -22.30 3.58 -4.40
N TYR A 200 -21.93 4.73 -4.98
CA TYR A 200 -21.06 4.76 -6.16
C TYR A 200 -19.73 5.42 -5.83
N GLY A 201 -18.65 4.65 -5.93
CA GLY A 201 -17.31 5.14 -5.68
C GLY A 201 -16.39 5.04 -6.90
N ASP A 202 -15.44 5.96 -6.97
CA ASP A 202 -14.29 5.84 -7.84
C ASP A 202 -13.00 6.15 -7.07
N LEU A 203 -11.91 5.61 -7.60
CA LEU A 203 -10.61 5.59 -7.00
C LEU A 203 -9.56 5.84 -8.09
N MET A 204 -8.60 6.70 -7.79
CA MET A 204 -7.41 6.91 -8.59
C MET A 204 -6.17 6.79 -7.69
N HIS A 205 -5.15 6.09 -8.21
CA HIS A 205 -3.83 5.98 -7.61
C HIS A 205 -2.79 6.51 -8.59
N GLN A 206 -1.80 7.23 -8.08
CA GLN A 206 -0.68 7.78 -8.85
C GLN A 206 0.59 7.69 -8.02
N THR A 207 1.64 7.15 -8.60
CA THR A 207 3.01 7.11 -8.03
C THR A 207 3.95 8.09 -8.72
N HIS A 208 3.52 8.66 -9.85
CA HIS A 208 4.27 9.62 -10.66
C HIS A 208 3.66 11.00 -10.61
N ALA A 209 4.51 12.01 -10.79
CA ALA A 209 4.11 13.38 -11.01
C ALA A 209 3.29 13.42 -12.31
N PRO A 210 1.99 13.77 -12.22
CA PRO A 210 1.22 13.94 -13.43
C PRO A 210 1.56 15.29 -14.07
N GLU A 211 1.43 15.39 -15.39
CA GLU A 211 1.42 16.69 -16.09
C GLU A 211 0.30 17.60 -15.56
N SER A 212 -0.78 17.00 -15.08
CA SER A 212 -1.92 17.70 -14.48
C SER A 212 -2.66 16.83 -13.48
N TYR A 213 -3.06 17.43 -12.35
CA TYR A 213 -3.95 16.79 -11.37
C TYR A 213 -5.43 16.78 -11.79
N LEU A 214 -5.75 17.30 -12.99
CA LEU A 214 -7.13 17.38 -13.49
C LEU A 214 -7.88 16.04 -13.49
N PRO A 215 -7.30 14.89 -13.89
CA PRO A 215 -8.02 13.61 -13.85
C PRO A 215 -8.50 13.24 -12.44
N LEU A 216 -7.70 13.51 -11.41
CA LEU A 216 -8.06 13.28 -10.02
C LEU A 216 -9.06 14.35 -9.55
N ALA A 217 -8.86 15.62 -9.93
CA ALA A 217 -9.81 16.70 -9.64
C ALA A 217 -11.18 16.54 -10.32
N LEU A 218 -11.30 15.73 -11.38
CA LEU A 218 -12.56 15.41 -12.05
C LEU A 218 -13.17 14.09 -11.59
N LEU A 219 -12.56 13.40 -10.61
CA LEU A 219 -12.95 12.03 -10.22
C LEU A 219 -14.44 11.95 -9.86
N GLY A 220 -14.95 12.82 -8.99
CA GLY A 220 -16.35 12.80 -8.58
C GLY A 220 -17.31 13.26 -9.67
N ALA A 221 -16.95 14.29 -10.45
CA ALA A 221 -17.74 14.73 -11.61
C ALA A 221 -17.90 13.59 -12.64
N ARG A 222 -16.81 12.91 -12.98
CA ARG A 222 -16.82 11.77 -13.91
C ARG A 222 -17.68 10.63 -13.35
N THR A 223 -17.49 10.27 -12.08
CA THR A 223 -18.26 9.22 -11.40
C THR A 223 -19.75 9.53 -11.43
N TRP A 224 -20.12 10.78 -11.13
CA TRP A 224 -21.51 11.21 -11.13
C TRP A 224 -22.13 11.18 -12.54
N ARG A 225 -21.35 11.51 -13.58
CA ARG A 225 -21.81 11.48 -14.96
C ARG A 225 -22.06 10.05 -15.46
N THR A 226 -21.17 9.12 -15.11
CA THR A 226 -21.18 7.75 -15.63
C THR A 226 -21.97 6.77 -14.78
N MET A 227 -22.44 7.15 -13.60
CA MET A 227 -23.20 6.23 -12.76
C MET A 227 -24.52 5.81 -13.44
N PRO A 228 -24.92 4.53 -13.31
CA PRO A 228 -26.23 4.07 -13.74
C PRO A 228 -27.34 4.85 -13.04
N ARG A 229 -28.37 5.26 -13.79
CA ARG A 229 -29.55 5.95 -13.23
C ARG A 229 -30.61 4.99 -12.72
N ALA A 230 -30.52 3.73 -13.15
CA ALA A 230 -31.36 2.65 -12.71
C ALA A 230 -30.47 1.43 -12.43
N HIS A 231 -30.81 0.69 -11.37
CA HIS A 231 -30.32 -0.65 -11.19
C HIS A 231 -31.27 -1.59 -11.92
N VAL A 232 -30.70 -2.49 -12.71
CA VAL A 232 -31.44 -3.54 -13.40
C VAL A 232 -30.96 -4.86 -12.84
N THR A 233 -31.88 -5.64 -12.32
CA THR A 233 -31.66 -7.02 -11.92
C THR A 233 -31.96 -7.96 -13.09
N PRO A 234 -31.44 -9.20 -13.09
CA PRO A 234 -31.85 -10.19 -14.07
C PRO A 234 -33.37 -10.41 -14.11
N ALA A 235 -34.05 -10.33 -12.96
CA ALA A 235 -35.50 -10.47 -12.86
C ALA A 235 -36.24 -9.32 -13.57
N ASP A 236 -35.73 -8.08 -13.52
CA ASP A 236 -36.31 -6.92 -14.22
C ASP A 236 -36.27 -7.10 -15.76
N LEU A 237 -35.36 -7.94 -16.25
CA LEU A 237 -35.22 -8.31 -17.65
C LEU A 237 -35.96 -9.61 -18.01
N GLY A 238 -36.69 -10.21 -17.07
CA GLY A 238 -37.43 -11.46 -17.27
C GLY A 238 -36.56 -12.72 -17.27
N PHE A 239 -35.29 -12.63 -16.84
CA PHE A 239 -34.43 -13.81 -16.71
C PHE A 239 -34.67 -14.52 -15.39
N THR A 240 -34.90 -15.84 -15.48
CA THR A 240 -35.13 -16.74 -14.33
C THR A 240 -34.09 -17.85 -14.21
N ASP A 241 -33.27 -18.05 -15.24
CA ASP A 241 -32.23 -19.08 -15.34
C ASP A 241 -30.83 -18.48 -15.48
N ALA A 242 -29.88 -19.23 -16.06
CA ALA A 242 -28.53 -18.77 -16.34
C ALA A 242 -28.48 -17.70 -17.44
N LEU A 243 -27.66 -16.67 -17.22
CA LEU A 243 -27.41 -15.59 -18.18
C LEU A 243 -25.90 -15.47 -18.46
N PRO A 244 -25.47 -15.29 -19.73
CA PRO A 244 -24.12 -14.83 -20.00
C PRO A 244 -23.93 -13.43 -19.39
N VAL A 245 -22.91 -13.28 -18.54
CA VAL A 245 -22.56 -12.02 -17.89
C VAL A 245 -21.24 -11.50 -18.41
N VAL A 246 -21.19 -10.20 -18.71
CA VAL A 246 -19.94 -9.48 -18.96
C VAL A 246 -19.58 -8.76 -17.67
N LEU A 247 -18.49 -9.19 -17.03
CA LEU A 247 -18.00 -8.54 -15.82
C LEU A 247 -17.23 -7.27 -16.19
N HIS A 248 -17.64 -6.15 -15.59
CA HIS A 248 -16.84 -4.93 -15.67
C HIS A 248 -15.45 -5.17 -15.06
N PRO A 249 -14.35 -4.62 -15.60
CA PRO A 249 -12.98 -4.88 -15.12
C PRO A 249 -12.79 -4.67 -13.60
N ARG A 250 -13.52 -3.72 -13.00
CA ARG A 250 -13.51 -3.50 -11.54
C ARG A 250 -14.12 -4.65 -10.74
N VAL A 251 -15.15 -5.30 -11.26
CA VAL A 251 -15.75 -6.47 -10.61
C VAL A 251 -14.79 -7.65 -10.67
N LEU A 252 -14.10 -7.82 -11.81
CA LEU A 252 -13.06 -8.83 -11.95
C LEU A 252 -11.90 -8.59 -10.99
N GLU A 253 -11.42 -7.35 -10.88
CA GLU A 253 -10.37 -6.98 -9.93
C GLU A 253 -10.77 -7.29 -8.48
N GLN A 254 -11.98 -6.94 -8.07
CA GLN A 254 -12.50 -7.25 -6.73
C GLN A 254 -12.61 -8.75 -6.47
N LEU A 255 -13.05 -9.51 -7.49
CA LEU A 255 -13.13 -10.97 -7.40
C LEU A 255 -11.74 -11.58 -7.18
N VAL A 256 -10.76 -11.19 -8.00
CA VAL A 256 -9.37 -11.66 -7.88
C VAL A 256 -8.78 -11.24 -6.54
N ARG A 257 -9.00 -10.01 -6.08
CA ARG A 257 -8.51 -9.54 -4.76
C ARG A 257 -9.12 -10.33 -3.60
N ARG A 258 -10.39 -10.73 -3.69
CA ARG A 258 -11.11 -11.43 -2.61
C ARG A 258 -10.79 -12.92 -2.58
N VAL A 259 -10.72 -13.56 -3.74
CA VAL A 259 -10.53 -15.01 -3.87
C VAL A 259 -9.04 -15.36 -3.95
N GLY A 260 -8.24 -14.50 -4.56
CA GLY A 260 -6.82 -14.73 -4.82
C GLY A 260 -6.02 -15.20 -3.61
N PRO A 261 -6.09 -14.53 -2.45
CA PRO A 261 -5.35 -15.00 -1.27
C PRO A 261 -5.69 -16.43 -0.84
N ALA A 262 -6.96 -16.84 -0.94
CA ALA A 262 -7.34 -18.22 -0.58
C ALA A 262 -6.85 -19.26 -1.59
N VAL A 263 -6.51 -18.84 -2.81
CA VAL A 263 -6.12 -19.72 -3.91
C VAL A 263 -4.61 -19.74 -4.13
N PHE A 264 -3.94 -18.60 -3.97
CA PHE A 264 -2.54 -18.40 -4.34
C PHE A 264 -1.59 -18.20 -3.16
N ASP A 265 -2.09 -18.15 -1.92
CA ASP A 265 -1.23 -18.03 -0.75
C ASP A 265 -0.48 -19.35 -0.53
N ALA A 266 0.85 -19.29 -0.65
CA ALA A 266 1.74 -20.41 -0.39
C ALA A 266 1.74 -20.81 1.10
N ALA A 267 1.35 -19.90 1.98
CA ALA A 267 1.21 -20.14 3.42
C ALA A 267 -0.24 -20.50 3.77
N GLY A 268 -0.73 -21.60 3.20
CA GLY A 268 -1.94 -22.24 3.75
C GLY A 268 -1.80 -22.37 5.27
N ARG A 269 -2.84 -22.01 6.03
CA ARG A 269 -2.77 -22.15 7.49
C ARG A 269 -2.49 -23.62 7.81
N PRO A 270 -1.72 -23.94 8.87
CA PRO A 270 -1.56 -25.32 9.30
C PRO A 270 -2.95 -25.97 9.52
N GLY A 271 -3.29 -26.95 8.66
CA GLY A 271 -4.59 -27.65 8.68
C GLY A 271 -5.61 -27.22 7.63
N ASP A 272 -5.41 -26.07 6.95
CA ASP A 272 -6.19 -25.71 5.77
C ASP A 272 -5.54 -26.37 4.55
N GLN A 273 -6.19 -27.38 3.98
CA GLN A 273 -5.85 -27.79 2.62
C GLN A 273 -6.14 -26.61 1.70
N PRO A 274 -5.19 -26.16 0.85
CA PRO A 274 -5.55 -25.21 -0.18
C PRO A 274 -6.72 -25.79 -0.98
N PRO A 275 -7.76 -25.00 -1.29
CA PRO A 275 -8.96 -25.49 -1.97
C PRO A 275 -8.66 -26.06 -3.36
N LEU A 276 -7.44 -25.84 -3.86
CA LEU A 276 -6.94 -26.22 -5.16
C LEU A 276 -5.57 -26.86 -5.01
N THR A 277 -5.36 -27.95 -5.73
CA THR A 277 -4.06 -28.61 -5.85
C THR A 277 -3.24 -27.95 -6.94
N ASP A 278 -1.92 -27.86 -6.75
CA ASP A 278 -1.00 -27.43 -7.81
C ASP A 278 -1.28 -28.21 -9.11
N GLY A 279 -1.39 -27.47 -10.22
CA GLY A 279 -1.69 -28.02 -11.54
C GLY A 279 -3.17 -28.24 -11.85
N ALA A 280 -4.10 -27.92 -10.93
CA ALA A 280 -5.53 -27.94 -11.24
C ALA A 280 -5.89 -26.88 -12.30
N GLU A 281 -6.74 -27.25 -13.26
CA GLU A 281 -7.32 -26.31 -14.23
C GLU A 281 -8.44 -25.52 -13.56
N ILE A 282 -8.22 -24.23 -13.32
CA ILE A 282 -9.19 -23.35 -12.63
C ILE A 282 -9.64 -22.15 -13.48
N ALA A 283 -9.16 -22.08 -14.72
CA ALA A 283 -9.51 -21.05 -15.69
C ALA A 283 -9.53 -21.65 -17.10
N ALA A 284 -10.24 -20.98 -18.01
CA ALA A 284 -10.30 -21.41 -19.41
C ALA A 284 -8.92 -21.33 -20.09
N PRO A 285 -8.66 -22.18 -21.11
CA PRO A 285 -7.43 -22.10 -21.90
C PRO A 285 -7.18 -20.69 -22.44
N GLY A 286 -5.96 -20.18 -22.23
CA GLY A 286 -5.54 -18.83 -22.65
C GLY A 286 -5.75 -17.73 -21.60
N VAL A 287 -6.33 -18.05 -20.44
CA VAL A 287 -6.36 -17.14 -19.29
C VAL A 287 -5.06 -17.30 -18.50
N THR A 288 -4.29 -16.22 -18.40
CA THR A 288 -3.07 -16.18 -17.59
C THR A 288 -3.19 -15.13 -16.50
N LEU A 289 -2.66 -15.45 -15.32
CA LEU A 289 -2.56 -14.51 -14.20
C LEU A 289 -1.12 -14.49 -13.72
N VAL A 290 -0.59 -13.28 -13.55
CA VAL A 290 0.82 -13.06 -13.21
C VAL A 290 0.89 -12.05 -12.08
N ASP A 291 1.60 -12.39 -11.01
CA ASP A 291 2.08 -11.43 -10.03
C ASP A 291 3.39 -10.82 -10.54
N ASP A 292 3.37 -9.52 -10.85
CA ASP A 292 4.56 -8.78 -11.27
C ASP A 292 4.80 -7.54 -10.40
N PRO A 293 5.55 -7.71 -9.29
CA PRO A 293 5.90 -6.62 -8.38
C PRO A 293 6.95 -5.65 -8.95
N GLY A 294 7.45 -5.91 -10.17
CA GLY A 294 8.45 -5.06 -10.82
C GLY A 294 7.91 -4.06 -11.81
N LEU A 295 6.59 -3.94 -11.95
CA LEU A 295 5.99 -2.96 -12.85
C LEU A 295 6.18 -1.55 -12.31
N ASP A 296 6.64 -0.63 -13.13
CA ASP A 296 6.78 0.77 -12.72
C ASP A 296 5.43 1.38 -12.42
N GLY A 297 5.40 2.20 -11.38
CA GLY A 297 4.27 3.07 -11.10
C GLY A 297 3.01 2.44 -10.52
N LEU A 298 3.09 1.20 -10.06
CA LEU A 298 2.01 0.59 -9.29
C LEU A 298 2.25 0.76 -7.80
N SER A 299 1.19 1.05 -7.05
CA SER A 299 1.23 1.19 -5.58
C SER A 299 1.55 -0.11 -4.85
N THR A 300 1.63 -1.24 -5.54
CA THR A 300 1.99 -2.55 -4.96
C THR A 300 3.35 -3.03 -5.43
N SER A 301 4.01 -2.30 -6.33
CA SER A 301 5.35 -2.63 -6.79
C SER A 301 6.35 -2.41 -5.67
N ARG A 302 7.34 -3.31 -5.60
CA ARG A 302 8.35 -3.30 -4.55
C ARG A 302 9.60 -4.04 -5.02
N PRO A 303 10.80 -3.54 -4.69
CA PRO A 303 12.06 -4.19 -5.08
C PRO A 303 12.38 -5.44 -4.25
N PHE A 304 11.80 -5.58 -3.07
CA PHE A 304 11.94 -6.72 -2.18
C PHE A 304 10.68 -6.91 -1.34
N ASP A 305 10.49 -8.09 -0.75
CA ASP A 305 9.38 -8.41 0.16
C ASP A 305 9.69 -8.05 1.63
N ASP A 306 8.82 -8.45 2.55
CA ASP A 306 8.99 -8.10 3.97
C ASP A 306 10.15 -8.82 4.68
N GLU A 307 10.77 -9.81 4.02
CA GLU A 307 11.99 -10.49 4.49
C GLU A 307 13.25 -10.02 3.73
N GLY A 308 13.10 -9.03 2.84
CA GLY A 308 14.20 -8.50 2.06
C GLY A 308 14.60 -9.39 0.88
N VAL A 309 13.73 -10.33 0.48
CA VAL A 309 13.96 -11.18 -0.70
C VAL A 309 13.64 -10.37 -1.95
N PRO A 310 14.54 -10.32 -2.96
CA PRO A 310 14.25 -9.67 -4.23
C PRO A 310 12.96 -10.19 -4.85
N THR A 311 12.05 -9.29 -5.19
CA THR A 311 10.79 -9.70 -5.81
C THR A 311 11.00 -10.18 -7.24
N ARG A 312 10.12 -11.08 -7.70
CA ARG A 312 10.17 -11.65 -9.05
C ARG A 312 8.79 -11.77 -9.65
N ARG A 313 8.73 -11.74 -10.98
CA ARG A 313 7.53 -12.03 -11.76
C ARG A 313 7.18 -13.51 -11.60
N THR A 314 5.97 -13.80 -11.13
CA THR A 314 5.51 -15.16 -10.82
C THR A 314 4.20 -15.44 -11.56
N PRO A 315 4.19 -16.37 -12.53
CA PRO A 315 2.95 -16.88 -13.10
C PRO A 315 2.17 -17.62 -12.02
N LEU A 316 0.92 -17.21 -11.79
CA LEU A 316 -0.01 -17.85 -10.85
C LEU A 316 -0.96 -18.80 -11.59
N LEU A 317 -1.34 -18.43 -12.83
CA LEU A 317 -2.14 -19.24 -13.76
C LEU A 317 -1.51 -19.20 -15.14
N VAL A 318 -1.38 -20.36 -15.78
CA VAL A 318 -0.79 -20.56 -17.10
C VAL A 318 -1.67 -21.42 -17.99
#